data_AF-A0A367ZF78-F1
#
_entry.id   AF-A0A367ZF78-F1
#
_cell.length_a   1.000
_cell.length_b   1.000
_cell.length_c   1.000
_cell.angle_alpha   90.00
_cell.angle_beta   90.00
_cell.angle_gamma   90.00
#
_symmetry.space_group_name_H-M   'P 1'
#
loop_
_entity.id
_entity.type
_entity.pdbx_description
1 polymer ?
#
loop_
_entity_poly.entity_id
_entity_poly.type
_entity_poly.pdbx_seq_one_letter_code
_entity_poly.pdbx_strand_id
1 'polypeptide(L)' 'MEQYSQRGILKPRFHTDMLHIALATLGNVDVLVSWNFKHLVRFDKIRLFNAVNMELGYRTIQIFSPREVTRLEKDED' A
#
# COMPACT_ATOMS: atom_id res chain seq x y z
N MET A 1 7.97 -8.53 -3.29
CA MET A 1 6.73 -9.02 -3.95
C MET A 1 6.52 -10.53 -3.72
N GLU A 2 7.51 -11.38 -3.98
CA GLU A 2 7.35 -12.84 -3.77
C GLU A 2 6.90 -13.20 -2.36
N GLN A 3 7.50 -12.56 -1.34
CA GLN A 3 7.11 -12.72 0.07
C GLN A 3 5.63 -12.34 0.33
N TYR A 4 5.10 -11.33 -0.36
CA TYR A 4 3.67 -10.96 -0.24
C TYR A 4 2.75 -12.03 -0.85
N SER A 5 3.18 -12.63 -1.97
CA SER A 5 2.44 -13.70 -2.63
C SER A 5 2.45 -14.99 -1.80
N GLN A 6 3.60 -15.36 -1.24
CA GLN A 6 3.74 -16.52 -0.35
C GLN A 6 2.86 -16.39 0.90
N ARG A 7 2.73 -15.16 1.43
CA ARG A 7 1.84 -14.82 2.57
C ARG A 7 0.36 -14.71 2.18
N GLY A 8 0.02 -14.84 0.90
CA GLY A 8 -1.36 -14.75 0.42
C GLY A 8 -2.02 -13.39 0.71
N ILE A 9 -1.24 -12.29 0.76
CA ILE A 9 -1.79 -10.97 1.11
C ILE A 9 -2.85 -10.58 0.09
N LEU A 10 -2.58 -10.77 -1.21
CA LEU A 10 -3.53 -10.61 -2.30
C LEU A 10 -3.58 -11.88 -3.16
N LYS A 11 -4.67 -12.02 -3.94
CA LYS A 11 -4.78 -13.08 -4.95
C LYS A 11 -3.74 -12.88 -6.07
N PRO A 12 -3.28 -13.95 -6.74
CA PRO A 12 -2.27 -13.84 -7.82
C PRO A 12 -2.61 -12.85 -8.93
N ARG A 13 -3.90 -12.65 -9.25
CA ARG A 13 -4.36 -11.65 -10.24
C ARG A 13 -3.99 -10.20 -9.89
N PHE A 14 -3.65 -9.91 -8.63
CA PHE A 14 -3.21 -8.61 -8.14
C PHE A 14 -1.68 -8.51 -8.03
N HIS A 15 -0.97 -9.25 -8.88
CA HIS A 15 0.49 -9.28 -8.91
C HIS A 15 1.11 -7.89 -9.05
N THR A 16 0.59 -7.09 -9.98
CA THR A 16 1.06 -5.73 -10.25
C THR A 16 0.93 -4.83 -9.03
N ASP A 17 -0.14 -4.98 -8.24
CA ASP A 17 -0.36 -4.22 -7.01
C ASP A 17 0.69 -4.57 -5.94
N MET A 18 0.97 -5.87 -5.76
CA MET A 18 2.01 -6.33 -4.84
C MET A 18 3.41 -5.90 -5.29
N LEU A 19 3.67 -5.87 -6.60
CA LEU A 19 4.93 -5.39 -7.16
C LEU A 19 5.09 -3.88 -6.92
N HIS A 20 4.04 -3.10 -7.14
CA HIS A 20 4.06 -1.65 -6.94
C HIS A 20 4.41 -1.28 -5.49
N ILE A 21 3.79 -1.95 -4.50
CA ILE A 21 4.14 -1.73 -3.08
C ILE A 21 5.57 -2.15 -2.79
N ALA A 22 6.03 -3.27 -3.35
CA ALA A 22 7.40 -3.72 -3.14
C ALA A 22 8.41 -2.70 -3.68
N LEU A 23 8.18 -2.16 -4.87
CA LEU A 23 9.02 -1.13 -5.47
C LEU A 23 9.01 0.16 -4.64
N ALA A 24 7.84 0.61 -4.18
CA ALA A 24 7.75 1.79 -3.32
C ALA A 24 8.49 1.58 -1.98
N THR A 25 8.38 0.38 -1.41
CA THR A 25 9.12 0.00 -0.19
C THR A 25 10.63 0.03 -0.42
N LEU A 26 11.12 -0.60 -1.50
CA LEU A 26 12.55 -0.62 -1.84
C LEU A 26 13.08 0.77 -2.18
N GLY A 27 12.25 1.62 -2.78
CA GLY A 27 12.55 3.02 -3.05
C GLY A 27 12.52 3.93 -1.82
N ASN A 28 12.27 3.40 -0.62
CA ASN A 28 12.10 4.17 0.62
C ASN A 28 11.04 5.29 0.51
N VAL A 29 9.96 5.04 -0.23
CA VAL A 29 8.84 5.99 -0.32
C VAL A 29 8.11 6.08 1.02
N ASP A 30 7.94 7.29 1.53
CA ASP A 30 7.22 7.52 2.79
C ASP A 30 5.71 7.28 2.64
N VAL A 31 5.13 7.77 1.53
CA VAL A 31 3.69 7.75 1.26
C VAL A 31 3.39 7.29 -0.16
N LEU A 32 2.59 6.23 -0.30
CA LEU A 32 2.04 5.74 -1.56
C LEU A 32 0.57 6.14 -1.69
N VAL A 33 0.28 7.06 -2.61
CA VAL A 33 -1.10 7.45 -2.94
C VAL A 33 -1.61 6.64 -4.13
N SER A 34 -2.75 5.96 -3.99
CA SER A 34 -3.30 5.12 -5.06
C SER A 34 -4.83 5.24 -5.20
N TRP A 35 -5.28 5.34 -6.44
CA TRP A 35 -6.70 5.25 -6.81
C TRP A 35 -7.24 3.80 -6.77
N ASN A 36 -6.37 2.78 -6.64
CA ASN A 36 -6.77 1.36 -6.69
C ASN A 36 -7.28 0.85 -5.32
N PHE A 37 -8.31 1.50 -4.80
CA PHE A 37 -8.71 1.37 -3.39
C PHE A 37 -9.47 0.08 -3.07
N LYS A 38 -10.25 -0.48 -4.00
CA LYS A 38 -11.13 -1.63 -3.73
C LYS A 38 -10.38 -2.92 -3.35
N HIS A 39 -9.08 -3.01 -3.60
CA HIS A 39 -8.30 -4.24 -3.35
C HIS A 39 -7.02 -4.03 -2.53
N LEU A 40 -6.31 -2.90 -2.72
CA LEU A 40 -5.07 -2.59 -1.98
C LEU A 40 -5.32 -1.97 -0.61
N VAL A 41 -6.29 -1.06 -0.52
CA VAL A 41 -6.42 -0.19 0.64
C VAL A 41 -7.53 -0.67 1.55
N ARG A 42 -7.34 -1.91 1.94
CA ARG A 42 -8.02 -2.49 3.08
C ARG A 42 -7.01 -2.43 4.22
N PHE A 43 -7.38 -1.82 5.33
CA PHE A 43 -6.49 -1.58 6.47
C PHE A 43 -5.77 -2.87 6.93
N ASP A 44 -6.44 -4.01 6.86
CA ASP A 44 -5.86 -5.33 7.11
C ASP A 44 -4.71 -5.67 6.16
N LYS A 45 -4.83 -5.34 4.88
CA LYS A 45 -3.79 -5.62 3.87
C LYS A 45 -2.58 -4.74 4.04
N ILE A 46 -2.77 -3.44 4.33
CA ILE A 46 -1.67 -2.52 4.62
C ILE A 46 -0.84 -3.04 5.80
N ARG A 47 -1.51 -3.48 6.87
CA ARG A 47 -0.82 -4.06 8.03
C ARG A 47 -0.01 -5.31 7.66
N LEU A 48 -0.56 -6.19 6.82
CA LEU A 48 0.16 -7.39 6.37
C LEU A 48 1.37 -7.04 5.49
N PHE A 49 1.25 -6.07 4.58
CA PHE A 49 2.40 -5.61 3.78
C PHE A 49 3.50 -5.05 4.68
N ASN A 50 3.14 -4.18 5.63
CA ASN A 50 4.09 -3.60 6.55
C ASN A 50 4.70 -4.64 7.51
N ALA A 51 3.96 -5.65 7.95
CA ALA A 51 4.50 -6.74 8.74
C ALA A 51 5.60 -7.50 7.97
N VAL A 52 5.35 -7.85 6.71
CA VAL A 52 6.35 -8.50 5.85
C VAL A 52 7.55 -7.57 5.62
N ASN A 53 7.33 -6.27 5.40
CA ASN A 53 8.41 -5.31 5.24
C ASN A 53 9.31 -5.28 6.47
N MET A 54 8.72 -5.19 7.66
CA MET A 54 9.46 -5.15 8.93
C MET A 54 10.24 -6.43 9.17
N GLU A 55 9.65 -7.61 8.92
CA GLU A 55 10.33 -8.90 9.05
C GLU A 55 11.55 -9.03 8.12
N LEU A 56 11.52 -8.37 6.97
CA LEU A 56 12.62 -8.33 6.01
C LEU A 56 13.59 -7.17 6.24
N GLY A 57 13.40 -6.36 7.29
CA GLY A 57 14.25 -5.21 7.61
C GLY A 57 13.99 -3.95 6.77
N TYR A 58 12.89 -3.91 6.01
CA TYR A 58 12.48 -2.73 5.25
C TYR A 58 11.61 -1.78 6.08
N ARG A 59 11.60 -0.50 5.67
CA ARG A 59 10.72 0.51 6.25
C ARG A 59 9.25 0.20 5.96
N THR A 60 8.39 0.58 6.89
CA THR A 60 6.95 0.60 6.67
C THR A 60 6.58 1.72 5.71
N ILE A 61 5.56 1.50 4.89
CA ILE A 61 5.01 2.49 3.96
C ILE A 61 3.60 2.89 4.38
N GLN A 62 3.28 4.18 4.27
CA GLN A 62 1.92 4.66 4.42
C GLN A 62 1.21 4.58 3.07
N ILE A 63 -0.02 4.09 3.05
CA ILE A 63 -0.79 3.93 1.81
C ILE A 63 -2.14 4.60 1.99
N PHE A 64 -2.44 5.58 1.13
CA PHE A 64 -3.67 6.38 1.21
C PHE A 64 -4.38 6.50 -0.14
N SER A 65 -5.66 6.83 -0.07
CA SER A 65 -6.41 7.30 -1.22
C SER A 65 -6.06 8.75 -1.45
N PRO A 66 -6.19 9.22 -2.69
CA PRO A 66 -6.23 10.64 -3.00
C PRO A 66 -7.17 11.41 -2.09
N ARG A 67 -8.37 10.87 -1.80
CA ARG A 67 -9.36 11.52 -0.92
C ARG A 67 -8.89 11.69 0.53
N GLU A 68 -8.06 10.78 1.05
CA GLU A 68 -7.50 10.89 2.40
C GLU A 68 -6.35 11.90 2.50
N VAL A 69 -5.70 12.21 1.36
CA VAL A 69 -4.57 13.16 1.33
C VAL A 69 -4.96 14.55 0.79
N THR A 70 -6.05 14.66 0.02
CA THR A 70 -6.60 15.95 -0.40
C THR A 70 -7.46 16.53 0.71
N ARG A 71 -7.12 17.72 1.20
CA ARG A 71 -8.09 18.55 1.91
C ARG A 71 -9.15 18.94 0.87
N LEU A 72 -10.41 18.57 1.12
CA LEU A 72 -11.50 19.36 0.54
C LEU A 72 -11.29 20.76 1.08
N GLU A 73 -10.91 21.71 0.23
CA GLU A 73 -11.31 23.10 0.48
C GLU A 73 -12.80 22.99 0.78
N LYS A 74 -13.20 23.34 2.02
CA LYS A 74 -14.61 23.49 2.29
C LYS A 74 -15.09 24.48 1.24
N ASP A 75 -16.03 24.07 0.41
CA ASP A 75 -16.83 25.00 -0.38
C ASP A 75 -17.31 26.07 0.61
N GLU A 76 -16.72 27.26 0.53
CA GLU A 76 -17.23 28.44 1.22
C GLU A 76 -18.52 28.82 0.49
N ASP A 77 -19.65 28.70 1.20
CA ASP A 77 -20.98 29.14 0.78
C ASP A 77 -21.01 30.65 0.45
#